data_AF-A0A7X3C399-F1
#
_entry.id   AF-A0A7X3C399-F1
#
_cell.length_a   1.000
_cell.length_b   1.000
_cell.length_c   1.000
_cell.angle_alpha   90.00
_cell.angle_beta   90.00
_cell.angle_gamma   90.00
#
_symmetry.space_group_name_H-M   'P 1'
#
loop_
_entity.id
_entity.type
_entity.pdbx_description
1 polymer ?
#
loop_
_entity_poly.entity_id
_entity_poly.type
_entity_poly.pdbx_seq_one_letter_code
_entity_poly.pdbx_strand_id
1 'polypeptide(L)'
;MSIKRIFASLLVIITMVAGVAGVSGTQAAAKAKYNPKADAIMSVSAFKRMGRVHYHKRVFTYYSPNGSGVFGMGRYTSDGTYTLNGHDKNGYLILANNKRFGTKIKTPLGIGVVHDRGTYGGHYDIVVK
;
A
#
# COMPACT_ATOMS: atom_id res chain seq x y z
N MET A 1 0.08 -31.16 53.32
CA MET A 1 -0.09 -32.16 52.25
C MET A 1 -1.27 -31.70 51.40
N SER A 2 -1.07 -31.19 50.18
CA SER A 2 -1.06 -31.96 48.91
C SER A 2 -2.43 -32.64 48.67
N ILE A 3 -3.16 -32.58 47.54
CA ILE A 3 -3.02 -32.04 46.18
C ILE A 3 -4.35 -32.45 45.46
N LYS A 4 -4.65 -31.85 44.29
CA LYS A 4 -5.58 -32.32 43.22
C LYS A 4 -7.09 -32.08 43.38
N ARG A 5 -7.59 -31.16 42.56
CA ARG A 5 -8.99 -31.02 42.15
C ARG A 5 -9.34 -32.09 41.11
N ILE A 6 -10.46 -32.75 41.31
CA ILE A 6 -10.99 -33.86 40.52
C ILE A 6 -11.87 -33.31 39.38
N PHE A 7 -11.66 -33.85 38.18
CA PHE A 7 -12.50 -33.67 37.00
C PHE A 7 -13.80 -34.49 37.13
N ALA A 8 -14.93 -33.97 36.67
CA ALA A 8 -16.05 -34.80 36.22
C ALA A 8 -16.86 -34.11 35.11
N SER A 9 -16.91 -34.82 34.00
CA SER A 9 -17.55 -34.55 32.72
C SER A 9 -19.07 -34.45 32.79
N LEU A 10 -19.68 -33.66 31.89
CA LEU A 10 -21.00 -34.00 31.36
C LEU A 10 -21.09 -33.65 29.88
N LEU A 11 -21.19 -34.71 29.07
CA LEU A 11 -21.40 -34.71 27.63
C LEU A 11 -22.92 -34.64 27.37
N VAL A 12 -23.37 -33.70 26.55
CA VAL A 12 -24.68 -33.80 25.89
C VAL A 12 -24.51 -33.49 24.41
N ILE A 13 -24.63 -34.54 23.59
CA ILE A 13 -24.77 -34.46 22.14
C ILE A 13 -26.27 -34.52 21.84
N ILE A 14 -26.81 -33.48 21.19
CA ILE A 14 -28.13 -33.53 20.54
C ILE A 14 -27.92 -33.15 19.07
N THR A 15 -28.33 -34.07 18.20
CA THR A 15 -28.27 -34.01 16.75
C THR A 15 -29.54 -33.40 16.15
N MET A 16 -29.31 -32.54 15.14
CA MET A 16 -30.16 -32.17 14.00
C MET A 16 -31.53 -31.49 14.22
N VAL A 17 -31.74 -30.33 13.58
CA VAL A 17 -32.47 -30.15 12.31
C VAL A 17 -32.59 -28.65 11.98
N ALA A 18 -32.33 -28.33 10.71
CA ALA A 18 -32.79 -27.20 9.88
C ALA A 18 -33.19 -25.84 10.52
N GLY A 19 -32.54 -24.79 10.03
CA GLY A 19 -33.25 -23.63 9.50
C GLY A 19 -33.39 -22.38 10.39
N VAL A 20 -32.88 -21.28 9.86
CA VAL A 20 -33.35 -19.89 10.08
C VAL A 20 -33.02 -19.25 11.44
N ALA A 21 -31.87 -18.58 11.47
CA ALA A 21 -31.81 -17.16 11.83
C ALA A 21 -30.47 -16.61 11.32
N GLY A 22 -30.51 -16.03 10.12
CA GLY A 22 -29.38 -15.28 9.57
C GLY A 22 -29.04 -14.14 10.52
N VAL A 23 -27.92 -14.27 11.23
CA VAL A 23 -27.21 -13.12 11.78
C VAL A 23 -26.63 -12.38 10.57
N SER A 24 -27.43 -11.47 10.01
CA SER A 24 -27.03 -10.50 9.01
C SER A 24 -26.03 -9.52 9.63
N GLY A 25 -24.83 -10.00 9.92
CA GLY A 25 -23.66 -9.15 10.03
C GLY A 25 -23.23 -8.81 8.61
N THR A 26 -23.55 -7.62 8.13
CA THR A 26 -22.88 -7.06 6.96
C THR A 26 -21.41 -6.85 7.31
N GLN A 27 -20.60 -7.89 7.16
CA GLN A 27 -19.16 -7.73 7.06
C GLN A 27 -18.93 -6.96 5.76
N ALA A 28 -18.74 -5.64 5.89
CA ALA A 28 -18.24 -4.85 4.79
C ALA A 28 -16.91 -5.48 4.36
N ALA A 29 -16.92 -6.15 3.20
CA ALA A 29 -15.71 -6.72 2.62
C ALA A 29 -14.68 -5.60 2.53
N ALA A 30 -13.57 -5.72 3.27
CA ALA A 30 -12.51 -4.74 3.22
C ALA A 30 -12.08 -4.59 1.75
N LYS A 31 -12.11 -3.37 1.21
CA LYS A 31 -11.64 -3.13 -0.16
C LYS A 31 -10.19 -3.61 -0.27
N ALA A 32 -9.94 -4.54 -1.19
CA ALA A 32 -8.60 -5.01 -1.47
C ALA A 32 -7.71 -3.82 -1.85
N LYS A 33 -6.50 -3.78 -1.29
CA LYS A 33 -5.50 -2.78 -1.65
C LYS A 33 -5.09 -2.98 -3.12
N TYR A 34 -4.82 -1.88 -3.80
CA TYR A 34 -4.31 -1.90 -5.15
C TYR A 34 -2.93 -2.58 -5.19
N ASN A 35 -2.71 -3.41 -6.21
CA ASN A 35 -1.43 -4.06 -6.46
C ASN A 35 -0.76 -3.41 -7.69
N PRO A 36 0.23 -2.53 -7.51
CA PRO A 36 0.86 -1.80 -8.62
C PRO A 36 1.55 -2.71 -9.63
N LYS A 37 1.98 -3.91 -9.20
CA LYS A 37 2.62 -4.88 -10.10
C LYS A 37 1.70 -5.38 -11.21
N ALA A 38 0.38 -5.33 -11.02
CA ALA A 38 -0.58 -5.77 -12.04
C ALA A 38 -0.58 -4.86 -13.29
N ASP A 39 -0.24 -3.58 -13.14
CA ASP A 39 -0.22 -2.59 -14.23
C ASP A 39 1.20 -2.14 -14.62
N ALA A 40 2.22 -2.75 -14.04
CA ALA A 40 3.61 -2.40 -14.29
C ALA A 40 4.08 -2.96 -15.64
N ILE A 41 4.75 -2.13 -16.43
CA ILE A 41 5.38 -2.54 -17.70
C ILE A 41 6.87 -2.89 -17.54
N MET A 42 7.42 -2.66 -16.34
CA MET A 42 8.80 -2.99 -16.01
C MET A 42 8.98 -3.28 -14.52
N SER A 43 10.06 -3.96 -14.18
CA SER A 43 10.43 -4.21 -12.79
C SER A 43 11.08 -2.99 -12.14
N VAL A 44 10.99 -2.92 -10.81
CA VAL A 44 11.68 -1.90 -10.01
C VAL A 44 13.20 -1.91 -10.26
N SER A 45 13.81 -3.09 -10.39
CA SER A 45 15.25 -3.21 -10.66
C SER A 45 15.64 -2.62 -12.02
N ALA A 46 14.85 -2.88 -13.06
CA ALA A 46 15.08 -2.29 -14.38
C ALA A 46 14.90 -0.76 -14.34
N PHE A 47 13.87 -0.27 -13.65
CA PHE A 47 13.63 1.17 -13.47
C PHE A 47 14.80 1.85 -12.74
N LYS A 48 15.28 1.26 -11.63
CA LYS A 48 16.45 1.77 -10.87
C LYS A 48 17.71 1.84 -11.75
N ARG A 49 17.96 0.81 -12.55
CA ARG A 49 19.13 0.77 -13.46
C ARG A 49 19.06 1.84 -14.56
N MET A 50 17.87 2.16 -15.07
CA MET A 50 17.70 3.21 -16.07
C MET A 50 17.81 4.62 -15.47
N GLY A 51 17.45 4.80 -14.19
CA GLY A 51 17.51 6.08 -13.49
C GLY A 51 16.42 7.05 -13.90
N ARG A 52 16.18 7.20 -15.20
CA ARG A 52 15.18 8.08 -15.82
C ARG A 52 14.47 7.34 -16.96
N VAL A 53 13.14 7.29 -16.91
CA VAL A 53 12.30 6.57 -17.87
C VAL A 53 11.29 7.52 -18.50
N HIS A 54 11.21 7.52 -19.83
CA HIS A 54 10.19 8.27 -20.57
C HIS A 54 8.99 7.36 -20.85
N TYR A 55 7.80 7.80 -20.44
CA TYR A 55 6.57 7.02 -20.63
C TYR A 55 5.36 7.94 -20.76
N HIS A 56 4.48 7.68 -21.74
CA HIS A 56 3.27 8.49 -21.98
C HIS A 56 3.54 10.00 -22.04
N LYS A 57 4.59 10.42 -22.77
CA LYS A 57 5.03 11.83 -22.91
C LYS A 57 5.43 12.49 -21.56
N ARG A 58 5.74 11.70 -20.55
CA ARG A 58 6.20 12.13 -19.22
C ARG A 58 7.56 11.52 -18.89
N VAL A 59 8.24 12.10 -17.93
CA VAL A 59 9.51 11.61 -17.40
C VAL A 59 9.28 11.08 -16.00
N PHE A 60 9.81 9.90 -15.71
CA PHE A 60 9.76 9.27 -14.41
C PHE A 60 11.17 8.99 -13.91
N THR A 61 11.46 9.43 -12.70
CA THR A 61 12.67 9.08 -11.95
C THR A 61 12.25 8.50 -10.61
N TYR A 62 13.20 8.06 -9.78
CA TYR A 62 12.88 7.60 -8.43
C TYR A 62 13.66 8.39 -7.39
N TYR A 63 13.11 8.42 -6.18
CA TYR A 63 13.88 8.65 -4.97
C TYR A 63 13.56 7.55 -3.95
N SER A 64 14.53 7.31 -3.07
CA SER A 64 14.36 6.39 -1.95
C SER A 64 13.99 7.20 -0.71
N PRO A 65 12.94 6.82 0.02
CA PRO A 65 12.59 7.46 1.28
C PRO A 65 13.62 7.13 2.39
N ASN A 66 14.58 6.22 2.13
CA ASN A 66 15.72 5.98 3.02
C ASN A 66 16.96 6.83 2.63
N GLY A 67 16.80 7.85 1.78
CA GLY A 67 17.86 8.84 1.54
C GLY A 67 18.29 9.51 2.84
N SER A 68 19.57 9.90 2.94
CA SER A 68 20.29 10.35 4.15
C SER A 68 19.36 10.81 5.28
N GLY A 69 19.28 10.01 6.35
CA GLY A 69 18.53 10.36 7.56
C GLY A 69 18.97 11.67 8.21
N VAL A 70 20.09 12.24 7.76
CA VAL A 70 20.62 13.56 8.17
C VAL A 70 19.86 14.72 7.50
N PHE A 71 19.26 14.53 6.32
CA PHE A 71 18.60 15.60 5.55
C PHE A 71 17.06 15.53 5.56
N GLY A 72 16.46 14.70 6.42
CA GLY A 72 15.02 14.75 6.64
C GLY A 72 14.16 14.41 5.43
N MET A 73 14.61 13.51 4.56
CA MET A 73 13.74 12.93 3.53
C MET A 73 12.69 12.05 4.23
N GLY A 74 11.50 12.64 4.38
CA GLY A 74 10.63 12.42 5.51
C GLY A 74 9.91 11.07 5.49
N ARG A 75 9.72 10.55 6.70
CA ARG A 75 8.76 9.49 7.05
C ARG A 75 7.35 9.75 6.50
N TYR A 76 7.04 11.01 6.22
CA TYR A 76 5.80 11.50 5.67
C TYR A 76 6.09 12.41 4.47
N THR A 77 5.22 12.34 3.47
CA THR A 77 5.16 13.29 2.35
C THR A 77 4.61 14.63 2.80
N SER A 78 4.69 15.62 1.92
CA SER A 78 4.11 16.96 2.10
C SER A 78 2.61 16.96 2.44
N ASP A 79 1.84 15.92 2.10
CA ASP A 79 0.41 15.81 2.45
C ASP A 79 0.13 14.95 3.70
N GLY A 80 1.19 14.51 4.39
CA GLY A 80 1.09 13.67 5.59
C GLY A 80 1.01 12.16 5.29
N THR A 81 1.09 11.73 4.03
CA THR A 81 1.10 10.30 3.70
C THR A 81 2.43 9.65 4.07
N TYR A 82 2.38 8.51 4.78
CA TYR A 82 3.55 7.74 5.17
C TYR A 82 4.29 7.14 3.97
N THR A 83 5.60 7.36 3.87
CA THR A 83 6.42 7.08 2.66
C THR A 83 7.26 5.81 2.73
N LEU A 84 7.53 5.27 3.93
CA LEU A 84 8.65 4.32 4.13
C LEU A 84 8.48 2.96 3.45
N ASN A 85 7.28 2.61 3.02
CA ASN A 85 6.95 1.41 2.24
C ASN A 85 6.80 1.68 0.73
N GLY A 86 6.97 2.94 0.27
CA GLY A 86 6.81 3.36 -1.13
C GLY A 86 5.37 3.41 -1.64
N HIS A 87 4.40 3.12 -0.78
CA HIS A 87 2.99 2.98 -1.17
C HIS A 87 2.06 3.68 -0.18
N ASP A 88 1.01 4.31 -0.70
CA ASP A 88 -0.04 4.90 0.13
C ASP A 88 -0.84 3.81 0.88
N LYS A 89 -1.76 4.24 1.75
CA LYS A 89 -2.62 3.33 2.53
C LYS A 89 -3.48 2.39 1.66
N ASN A 90 -3.72 2.75 0.40
CA ASN A 90 -4.53 1.99 -0.54
C ASN A 90 -3.68 1.10 -1.48
N GLY A 91 -2.35 1.15 -1.39
CA GLY A 91 -1.42 0.36 -2.21
C GLY A 91 -0.92 1.04 -3.49
N TYR A 92 -1.28 2.30 -3.75
CA TYR A 92 -0.74 3.05 -4.89
C TYR A 92 0.69 3.51 -4.64
N LEU A 93 1.48 3.62 -5.71
CA LEU A 93 2.82 4.22 -5.62
C LEU A 93 2.72 5.68 -5.16
N ILE A 94 3.66 6.12 -4.35
CA ILE A 94 3.72 7.53 -3.93
C ILE A 94 4.51 8.33 -4.97
N LEU A 95 3.95 9.46 -5.40
CA LEU A 95 4.57 10.35 -6.38
C LEU A 95 4.85 11.73 -5.78
N ALA A 96 6.01 12.29 -6.12
CA ALA A 96 6.33 13.69 -5.90
C ALA A 96 6.17 14.47 -7.20
N ASN A 97 5.34 15.51 -7.19
CA ASN A 97 5.09 16.42 -8.32
C ASN A 97 4.25 17.65 -7.88
N ASN A 98 4.23 18.73 -8.67
CA ASN A 98 3.45 19.94 -8.39
C ASN A 98 1.94 19.88 -8.75
N LYS A 99 1.44 18.77 -9.29
CA LYS A 99 0.00 18.56 -9.51
C LYS A 99 -0.76 18.45 -8.19
N ARG A 100 -2.09 18.55 -8.24
CA ARG A 100 -2.98 18.43 -7.07
C ARG A 100 -2.73 17.10 -6.33
N PHE A 101 -2.68 17.14 -5.00
CA PHE A 101 -2.58 15.91 -4.20
C PHE A 101 -3.76 14.97 -4.50
N GLY A 102 -3.52 13.66 -4.41
CA GLY A 102 -4.50 12.63 -4.78
C GLY A 102 -4.61 12.37 -6.29
N THR A 103 -3.91 13.11 -7.14
CA THR A 103 -3.93 12.87 -8.59
C THR A 103 -3.32 11.51 -8.92
N LYS A 104 -4.09 10.64 -9.58
CA LYS A 104 -3.62 9.34 -10.07
C LYS A 104 -2.92 9.48 -11.43
N ILE A 105 -1.77 8.85 -11.56
CA ILE A 105 -0.93 8.88 -12.76
C ILE A 105 -0.49 7.46 -13.09
N LYS A 106 -0.66 7.05 -14.36
CA LYS A 106 -0.06 5.81 -14.86
C LYS A 106 1.45 6.01 -15.01
N THR A 107 2.22 5.15 -14.35
CA THR A 107 3.68 5.14 -14.38
C THR A 107 4.19 3.82 -14.97
N PRO A 108 5.49 3.70 -15.28
CA PRO A 108 6.07 2.42 -15.70
C PRO A 108 5.96 1.29 -14.67
N LEU A 109 5.80 1.64 -13.38
CA LEU A 109 5.75 0.70 -12.25
C LEU A 109 4.33 0.41 -11.75
N GLY A 110 3.31 0.92 -12.44
CA GLY A 110 1.90 0.83 -12.05
C GLY A 110 1.25 2.20 -11.82
N ILE A 111 0.08 2.25 -11.18
CA ILE A 111 -0.58 3.52 -10.84
C ILE A 111 0.03 4.14 -9.58
N GLY A 112 0.43 5.40 -9.68
CA GLY A 112 0.86 6.22 -8.55
C GLY A 112 -0.07 7.39 -8.25
N VAL A 113 0.01 7.92 -7.03
CA VAL A 113 -0.77 9.04 -6.52
C VAL A 113 0.18 10.14 -6.04
N VAL A 114 -0.12 11.39 -6.44
CA VAL A 114 0.64 12.56 -5.99
C VAL A 114 0.35 12.82 -4.52
N HIS A 115 1.37 12.68 -3.68
CA HIS A 115 1.32 12.94 -2.24
C HIS A 115 2.44 13.89 -1.79
N ASP A 116 3.48 14.04 -2.60
CA ASP A 116 4.66 14.82 -2.24
C ASP A 116 5.01 15.90 -3.26
N ARG A 117 5.99 16.74 -2.90
CA ARG A 117 6.52 17.82 -3.73
C ARG A 117 7.99 17.56 -4.08
N GLY A 118 8.42 18.05 -5.26
CA GLY A 118 9.81 17.91 -5.69
C GLY A 118 10.01 18.18 -7.18
N THR A 119 9.08 17.70 -8.03
CA THR A 119 9.17 17.86 -9.49
C THR A 119 8.04 18.71 -10.06
N TYR A 120 8.22 19.19 -11.30
CA TYR A 120 7.29 20.10 -11.95
C TYR A 120 6.88 19.59 -13.33
N GLY A 121 5.65 19.92 -13.73
CA GLY A 121 5.16 19.67 -15.08
C GLY A 121 5.02 18.18 -15.39
N GLY A 122 5.65 17.72 -16.47
CA GLY A 122 5.58 16.34 -16.96
C GLY A 122 6.58 15.37 -16.32
N HIS A 123 7.35 15.80 -15.32
CA HIS A 123 8.34 14.99 -14.60
C HIS A 123 7.75 14.54 -13.26
N TYR A 124 7.81 13.26 -12.93
CA TYR A 124 7.35 12.68 -11.68
C TYR A 124 8.46 11.86 -11.02
N ASP A 125 8.64 12.03 -9.71
CA ASP A 125 9.50 11.13 -8.93
C ASP A 125 8.65 10.07 -8.23
N ILE A 126 8.98 8.81 -8.44
CA ILE A 126 8.33 7.67 -7.78
C ILE A 126 9.10 7.34 -6.50
N VAL A 127 8.41 7.20 -5.37
CA VAL A 127 9.01 6.66 -4.15
C VAL A 127 9.24 5.16 -4.35
N VAL A 128 10.50 4.76 -4.38
CA VAL A 128 10.87 3.35 -4.61
C VAL A 128 11.72 2.85 -3.45
N LYS A 129 11.31 1.74 -2.84
CA LYS A 129 12.12 0.98 -1.88
C LYS A 129 12.93 -0.10 -2.59
#